data_AF-A0A4V1N481-F1
#
_entry.id   AF-A0A4V1N481-F1
#
_cell.length_a   1.000
_cell.length_b   1.000
_cell.length_c   1.000
_cell.angle_alpha   90.00
_cell.angle_beta   90.00
_cell.angle_gamma   90.00
#
_symmetry.space_group_name_H-M   'P 1'
#
loop_
_entity.id
_entity.type
_entity.pdbx_description
1 polymer ?
#
loop_
_entity_poly.entity_id
_entity_poly.type
_entity_poly.pdbx_seq_one_letter_code
_entity_poly.pdbx_strand_id
1 'polypeptide(L)'
;MDETQEPDYTYYLAERKRRKTVLKNFVKKNIKRVSSYLSLILVIPALLGGIWQVLELISIRLQLIRFFSASQLIADGIIVMIFLSFTSMGILMIIGIYVIDPPKKPPVPILENDEPKYALGNAISAVLIFGGYHFLMNYLSNDLEAKPTGHNLWMLFMAVAGFLIITFLMLKGFTETKFSLGKVNGLLHYYMSYFIIGGYLYSLSRVFIMFHLIFMVPKDLVNIQQIECKVESLYPKNAHKLQYFNDKYAFIEIYDTIKLAKKDSIAGKILILNFDELLEEKNCGQKNIDENIIKPKIKYD
;
A
#
# COMPACT_ATOMS: atom_id res chain seq x y z
N MET A 1 -1.19 28.39 -54.89
CA MET A 1 -0.85 26.99 -54.57
C MET A 1 0.52 27.05 -53.94
N ASP A 2 0.60 26.82 -52.64
CA ASP A 2 1.87 26.75 -51.91
C ASP A 2 2.43 25.34 -52.15
N GLU A 3 3.55 25.25 -52.88
CA GLU A 3 4.26 23.98 -53.05
C GLU A 3 4.83 23.58 -51.70
N THR A 4 4.16 22.64 -51.03
CA THR A 4 4.71 21.96 -49.85
C THR A 4 5.97 21.23 -50.30
N GLN A 5 7.15 21.82 -50.05
CA GLN A 5 8.44 21.17 -50.25
C GLN A 5 8.46 19.88 -49.43
N GLU A 6 8.62 18.75 -50.11
CA GLU A 6 8.85 17.48 -49.43
C GLU A 6 10.17 17.55 -48.66
N PRO A 7 10.15 17.27 -47.36
CA PRO A 7 11.35 17.33 -46.54
C PRO A 7 12.41 16.32 -47.03
N ASP A 8 13.62 16.82 -47.26
CA ASP A 8 14.76 16.08 -47.80
C ASP A 8 15.05 14.80 -46.99
N TYR A 9 15.04 13.65 -47.66
CA TYR A 9 15.33 12.35 -47.07
C TYR A 9 16.67 12.31 -46.31
N THR A 10 17.67 13.08 -46.75
CA THR A 10 18.97 13.17 -46.08
C THR A 10 18.86 13.80 -44.69
N TYR A 11 17.99 14.81 -44.53
CA TYR A 11 17.68 15.43 -43.25
C TYR A 11 17.08 14.42 -42.27
N TYR A 12 16.12 13.61 -42.73
CA TYR A 12 15.51 12.55 -41.90
C TYR A 12 16.53 11.52 -41.41
N LEU A 13 17.47 11.10 -42.27
CA LEU A 13 18.52 10.16 -41.89
C LEU A 13 19.49 10.76 -40.87
N ALA A 14 19.87 12.04 -41.04
CA ALA A 14 20.72 12.76 -40.10
C ALA A 14 20.06 12.89 -38.71
N GLU A 15 18.78 13.28 -38.67
CA GLU A 15 18.01 13.42 -37.43
C GLU A 15 17.82 12.06 -36.72
N ARG A 16 17.56 10.98 -37.47
CA ARG A 16 17.49 9.63 -36.90
C ARG A 16 18.83 9.19 -36.28
N LYS A 17 19.96 9.49 -36.93
CA LYS A 17 21.31 9.21 -36.37
C LYS A 17 21.56 10.04 -35.11
N ARG A 18 21.21 11.33 -35.12
CA ARG A 18 21.33 12.22 -33.96
C ARG A 18 20.53 11.70 -32.76
N ARG A 19 19.27 11.33 -32.96
CA ARG A 19 18.41 10.75 -31.91
C ARG A 19 18.99 9.47 -31.31
N LYS A 20 19.53 8.57 -32.14
CA LYS A 20 20.22 7.35 -31.66
C LYS A 20 21.45 7.68 -30.81
N THR A 21 22.27 8.64 -31.21
CA THR A 21 23.46 9.06 -30.46
C THR A 21 23.08 9.71 -29.12
N VAL A 22 22.08 10.60 -29.12
CA VAL A 22 21.57 11.23 -27.89
C VAL A 22 21.02 10.17 -26.93
N LEU A 23 20.21 9.24 -27.42
CA LEU A 23 19.67 8.14 -26.61
C LEU A 23 20.78 7.25 -26.04
N LYS A 24 21.78 6.87 -26.86
CA LYS A 24 22.93 6.07 -26.41
C LYS A 24 23.72 6.79 -25.31
N ASN A 25 23.98 8.09 -25.48
CA ASN A 25 24.70 8.90 -24.49
C ASN A 25 23.88 9.07 -23.20
N PHE A 26 22.57 9.27 -23.31
CA PHE A 26 21.66 9.34 -22.18
C PHE A 26 21.63 8.01 -21.39
N VAL A 27 21.47 6.88 -22.07
CA VAL A 27 21.48 5.54 -21.45
C VAL A 27 22.83 5.28 -20.78
N LYS A 28 23.95 5.52 -21.46
CA LYS A 28 25.30 5.33 -20.89
C LYS A 28 25.51 6.19 -19.63
N LYS A 29 25.05 7.45 -19.65
CA LYS A 29 25.14 8.36 -18.50
C LYS A 29 24.33 7.85 -17.30
N ASN A 30 23.10 7.39 -17.54
CA ASN A 30 22.23 6.89 -16.47
C ASN A 30 22.68 5.53 -15.93
N ILE A 31 23.14 4.60 -16.77
CA ILE A 31 23.74 3.33 -16.32
C ILE A 31 24.96 3.60 -15.43
N LYS A 32 25.83 4.54 -15.83
CA LYS A 32 27.00 4.91 -15.01
C LYS A 32 26.57 5.43 -13.63
N ARG A 33 25.51 6.26 -13.57
CA ARG A 33 24.95 6.75 -12.30
C ARG A 33 24.39 5.62 -11.45
N VAL A 34 23.55 4.74 -12.01
CA VAL A 34 22.97 3.60 -11.30
C VAL A 34 24.06 2.70 -10.75
N SER A 35 25.08 2.40 -11.56
CA SER A 35 26.23 1.61 -11.15
C SER A 35 26.99 2.26 -9.97
N SER A 36 27.12 3.59 -9.94
CA SER A 36 27.73 4.30 -8.81
C SER A 36 26.91 4.20 -7.50
N TYR A 37 25.62 3.91 -7.58
CA TYR A 37 24.73 3.76 -6.43
C TYR A 37 24.28 2.31 -6.19
N LEU A 38 24.85 1.32 -6.89
CA LEU A 38 24.41 -0.07 -6.81
C LEU A 38 24.43 -0.60 -5.37
N SER A 39 25.49 -0.29 -4.61
CA SER A 39 25.58 -0.66 -3.20
C SER A 39 24.43 -0.08 -2.37
N LEU A 40 24.05 1.18 -2.62
CA LEU A 40 22.93 1.82 -1.92
C LEU A 40 21.59 1.19 -2.31
N ILE A 41 21.41 0.88 -3.61
CA ILE A 41 20.20 0.23 -4.14
C ILE A 41 20.00 -1.17 -3.53
N LEU A 42 21.08 -1.86 -3.15
CA LEU A 42 21.00 -3.16 -2.46
C LEU A 42 20.80 -3.02 -0.95
N VAL A 43 21.44 -2.03 -0.32
CA VAL A 43 21.39 -1.83 1.13
C VAL A 43 20.06 -1.23 1.59
N ILE A 44 19.47 -0.29 0.85
CA ILE A 44 18.20 0.36 1.24
C ILE A 44 17.04 -0.65 1.38
N PRO A 45 16.74 -1.51 0.39
CA PRO A 45 15.69 -2.51 0.55
C PRO A 45 16.00 -3.40 1.76
N ALA A 46 17.23 -3.89 1.89
CA ALA A 46 17.61 -4.74 3.01
C ALA A 46 17.34 -4.07 4.38
N LEU A 47 17.71 -2.79 4.54
CA LEU A 47 17.42 -2.05 5.78
C LEU A 47 15.92 -1.88 6.02
N LEU A 48 15.15 -1.53 4.98
CA LEU A 48 13.70 -1.36 5.08
C LEU A 48 12.99 -2.66 5.43
N GLY A 49 13.37 -3.77 4.80
CA GLY A 49 12.85 -5.09 5.12
C GLY A 49 13.22 -5.51 6.53
N GLY A 50 14.40 -5.13 7.02
CA GLY A 50 14.84 -5.45 8.37
C GLY A 50 14.03 -4.72 9.43
N ILE A 51 13.82 -3.42 9.22
CA ILE A 51 12.95 -2.61 10.07
C ILE A 51 11.53 -3.22 10.06
N TRP A 52 11.02 -3.58 8.89
CA TRP A 52 9.72 -4.21 8.74
C TRP A 52 9.58 -5.49 9.58
N GLN A 53 10.47 -6.47 9.36
CA GLN A 53 10.44 -7.75 10.06
C GLN A 53 10.59 -7.59 11.57
N VAL A 54 11.43 -6.65 12.03
CA VAL A 54 11.60 -6.37 13.47
C VAL A 54 10.30 -5.83 14.07
N LEU A 55 9.64 -4.88 13.40
CA LEU A 55 8.36 -4.34 13.86
C LEU A 55 7.29 -5.43 13.92
N GLU A 56 7.25 -6.30 12.90
CA GLU A 56 6.33 -7.43 12.82
C GLU A 56 6.52 -8.38 14.01
N LEU A 57 7.75 -8.82 14.27
CA LEU A 57 8.07 -9.72 15.38
C LEU A 57 7.82 -9.09 16.76
N ILE A 58 8.14 -7.79 16.93
CA ILE A 58 7.87 -7.04 18.16
C ILE A 58 6.36 -6.96 18.44
N SER A 59 5.55 -6.76 17.39
CA SER A 59 4.10 -6.67 17.52
C SER A 59 3.48 -7.95 18.09
N ILE A 60 4.12 -9.10 17.84
CA ILE A 60 3.74 -10.38 18.43
C ILE A 60 4.30 -10.46 19.85
N ARG A 61 5.64 -10.54 20.00
CA ARG A 61 6.37 -10.49 21.28
C ARG A 61 7.83 -10.10 21.06
N LEU A 62 8.36 -9.25 21.94
CA LEU A 62 9.76 -8.78 21.87
C LEU A 62 10.80 -9.91 21.78
N GLN A 63 10.58 -11.05 22.44
CA GLN A 63 11.55 -12.16 22.43
C GLN A 63 11.65 -12.86 21.07
N LEU A 64 10.70 -12.63 20.16
CA LEU A 64 10.65 -13.31 18.85
C LEU A 64 11.59 -12.68 17.83
N ILE A 65 12.19 -11.52 18.11
CA ILE A 65 13.23 -10.89 17.25
C ILE A 65 14.37 -11.88 16.94
N ARG A 66 14.68 -12.81 17.84
CA ARG A 66 15.75 -13.81 17.63
C ARG A 66 15.50 -14.75 16.45
N PHE A 67 14.28 -14.81 15.94
CA PHE A 67 13.91 -15.62 14.79
C PHE A 67 13.86 -14.82 13.48
N PHE A 68 14.44 -13.63 13.47
CA PHE A 68 14.61 -12.79 12.28
C PHE A 68 15.23 -13.55 11.11
N SER A 69 14.70 -13.35 9.89
CA SER A 69 15.18 -14.02 8.68
C SER A 69 15.94 -13.07 7.75
N ALA A 70 17.26 -13.23 7.74
CA ALA A 70 18.12 -12.46 6.85
C ALA A 70 17.90 -12.74 5.36
N SER A 71 17.38 -13.92 4.98
CA SER A 71 17.15 -14.30 3.58
C SER A 71 15.97 -13.56 2.96
N GLN A 72 14.93 -13.29 3.76
CA GLN A 72 13.72 -12.57 3.33
C GLN A 72 13.88 -11.05 3.32
N LEU A 73 14.95 -10.55 3.96
CA LEU A 73 15.23 -9.15 4.16
C LEU A 73 15.12 -8.29 2.88
N ILE A 74 15.73 -8.77 1.80
CA ILE A 74 15.74 -8.06 0.52
C ILE A 74 14.35 -8.09 -0.11
N ALA A 75 13.65 -9.24 -0.04
CA ALA A 75 12.32 -9.40 -0.62
C ALA A 75 11.32 -8.46 0.06
N ASP A 76 11.24 -8.51 1.40
CA ASP A 76 10.35 -7.62 2.18
C ASP A 76 10.71 -6.15 1.94
N GLY A 77 12.00 -5.87 1.88
CA GLY A 77 12.54 -4.56 1.54
C GLY A 77 12.06 -4.01 0.21
N ILE A 78 12.11 -4.82 -0.85
CA ILE A 78 11.62 -4.45 -2.18
C ILE A 78 10.13 -4.16 -2.13
N ILE A 79 9.36 -4.97 -1.40
CA ILE A 79 7.92 -4.77 -1.32
C ILE A 79 7.60 -3.45 -0.58
N VAL A 80 8.29 -3.17 0.53
CA VAL A 80 8.18 -1.88 1.25
C VAL A 80 8.57 -0.72 0.35
N MET A 81 9.62 -0.85 -0.47
CA MET A 81 9.99 0.20 -1.43
C MET A 81 8.91 0.43 -2.50
N ILE A 82 8.30 -0.63 -3.03
CA ILE A 82 7.20 -0.50 -4.00
C ILE A 82 6.07 0.30 -3.34
N PHE A 83 5.68 -0.06 -2.12
CA PHE A 83 4.68 0.66 -1.36
C PHE A 83 5.05 2.14 -1.16
N LEU A 84 6.26 2.42 -0.66
CA LEU A 84 6.75 3.78 -0.46
C LEU A 84 6.84 4.59 -1.76
N SER A 85 7.12 3.95 -2.89
CA SER A 85 7.17 4.62 -4.19
C SER A 85 5.81 5.18 -4.59
N PHE A 86 4.73 4.40 -4.41
CA PHE A 86 3.37 4.87 -4.66
C PHE A 86 2.98 6.02 -3.73
N THR A 87 3.29 5.90 -2.44
CA THR A 87 3.05 6.96 -1.45
C THR A 87 3.81 8.23 -1.80
N SER A 88 5.10 8.11 -2.10
CA SER A 88 5.97 9.25 -2.43
C SER A 88 5.54 9.97 -3.71
N MET A 89 5.06 9.24 -4.72
CA MET A 89 4.52 9.83 -5.94
C MET A 89 3.33 10.74 -5.64
N GLY A 90 2.43 10.31 -4.75
CA GLY A 90 1.33 11.15 -4.27
C GLY A 90 1.79 12.42 -3.56
N ILE A 91 2.78 12.31 -2.68
CA ILE A 91 3.35 13.47 -1.96
C ILE A 91 4.04 14.43 -2.94
N LEU A 92 4.81 13.92 -3.90
CA LEU A 92 5.50 14.74 -4.90
C LEU A 92 4.52 15.48 -5.81
N MET A 93 3.38 14.87 -6.15
CA MET A 93 2.31 15.59 -6.85
C MET A 93 1.80 16.76 -6.02
N ILE A 94 1.55 16.56 -4.72
CA ILE A 94 1.11 17.63 -3.81
C ILE A 94 2.16 18.74 -3.75
N ILE A 95 3.43 18.42 -3.52
CA ILE A 95 4.53 19.40 -3.47
C ILE A 95 4.65 20.16 -4.80
N GLY A 96 4.57 19.45 -5.93
CA GLY A 96 4.64 20.04 -7.26
C GLY A 96 3.61 21.14 -7.48
N ILE A 97 2.40 21.00 -6.93
CA ILE A 97 1.36 22.05 -6.96
C ILE A 97 1.86 23.31 -6.25
N TYR A 98 2.30 23.17 -5.00
CA TYR A 98 2.62 24.32 -4.16
C TYR A 98 3.90 25.03 -4.61
N VAL A 99 4.81 24.32 -5.30
CA VAL A 99 6.13 24.86 -5.68
C VAL A 99 6.19 25.34 -7.13
N ILE A 100 5.56 24.64 -8.09
CA ILE A 100 5.77 24.90 -9.54
C ILE A 100 4.89 26.04 -10.04
N ASP A 101 3.66 26.14 -9.55
CA ASP A 101 2.74 27.22 -9.94
C ASP A 101 2.31 28.00 -8.69
N PRO A 102 3.25 28.73 -8.04
CA PRO A 102 2.88 29.58 -6.93
C PRO A 102 1.82 30.55 -7.44
N PRO A 103 0.74 30.77 -6.68
CA PRO A 103 -0.40 31.55 -7.15
C PRO A 103 0.08 32.92 -7.63
N LYS A 104 0.10 33.13 -8.95
CA LYS A 104 0.49 34.40 -9.54
C LYS A 104 -0.49 35.46 -9.00
N LYS A 105 0.03 36.59 -8.51
CA LYS A 105 -0.82 37.72 -8.11
C LYS A 105 -1.67 38.12 -9.34
N PRO A 106 -3.01 38.06 -9.27
CA PRO A 106 -3.85 38.39 -10.40
C PRO A 106 -3.94 39.91 -10.59
N PRO A 107 -3.99 40.39 -11.84
CA PRO A 107 -4.26 41.78 -12.19
C PRO A 107 -5.74 42.09 -12.48
N VAL A 108 -6.73 41.33 -11.99
CA VAL A 108 -8.14 41.58 -12.34
C VAL A 108 -9.08 41.53 -11.11
N PRO A 109 -9.89 42.58 -10.87
CA PRO A 109 -10.92 42.58 -9.84
C PRO A 109 -12.12 41.72 -10.28
N ILE A 110 -12.52 40.78 -9.43
CA ILE A 110 -13.72 39.96 -9.59
C ILE A 110 -14.91 40.77 -9.04
N LEU A 111 -16.07 40.74 -9.71
CA LEU A 111 -17.28 41.40 -9.23
C LEU A 111 -17.74 40.78 -7.90
N GLU A 112 -17.92 41.64 -6.91
CA GLU A 112 -18.10 41.35 -5.47
C GLU A 112 -19.35 40.51 -5.12
N ASN A 113 -20.32 40.36 -6.03
CA ASN A 113 -21.65 39.82 -5.70
C ASN A 113 -21.86 38.31 -5.85
N ASP A 114 -20.97 37.57 -6.52
CA ASP A 114 -21.18 36.13 -6.76
C ASP A 114 -20.33 35.19 -5.88
N GLU A 115 -19.39 35.72 -5.09
CA GLU A 115 -18.44 34.93 -4.29
C GLU A 115 -19.08 33.87 -3.35
N PRO A 116 -20.13 34.16 -2.55
CA PRO A 116 -20.58 33.20 -1.52
C PRO A 116 -21.24 31.94 -2.10
N LYS A 117 -21.84 32.02 -3.29
CA LYS A 117 -22.51 30.86 -3.93
C LYS A 117 -21.48 29.83 -4.40
N TYR A 118 -20.36 30.28 -4.97
CA TYR A 118 -19.28 29.40 -5.40
C TYR A 118 -18.56 28.73 -4.22
N ALA A 119 -18.41 29.43 -3.08
CA ALA A 119 -17.79 28.89 -1.87
C ALA A 119 -18.57 27.69 -1.36
N LEU A 120 -19.88 27.88 -1.21
CA LEU A 120 -20.77 26.89 -0.68
C LEU A 120 -20.84 25.67 -1.61
N GLY A 121 -20.91 25.89 -2.92
CA GLY A 121 -20.87 24.82 -3.92
C GLY A 121 -19.60 23.97 -3.84
N ASN A 122 -18.43 24.60 -3.71
CA ASN A 122 -17.15 23.91 -3.56
C ASN A 122 -17.05 23.14 -2.24
N ALA A 123 -17.52 23.74 -1.14
CA ALA A 123 -17.54 23.09 0.17
C ALA A 123 -18.44 21.84 0.17
N ILE A 124 -19.66 21.95 -0.39
CA ILE A 124 -20.58 20.81 -0.53
C ILE A 124 -19.95 19.73 -1.41
N SER A 125 -19.36 20.11 -2.55
CA SER A 125 -18.69 19.16 -3.44
C SER A 125 -17.54 18.42 -2.74
N ALA A 126 -16.73 19.13 -1.94
CA ALA A 126 -15.65 18.52 -1.18
C ALA A 126 -16.17 17.53 -0.12
N VAL A 127 -17.24 17.89 0.61
CA VAL A 127 -17.87 16.99 1.58
C VAL A 127 -18.42 15.74 0.91
N LEU A 128 -19.10 15.88 -0.24
CA LEU A 128 -19.65 14.74 -0.99
C LEU A 128 -18.55 13.82 -1.54
N ILE A 129 -17.49 14.40 -2.11
CA ILE A 129 -16.33 13.65 -2.62
C ILE A 129 -15.67 12.88 -1.48
N PHE A 130 -15.42 13.52 -0.34
CA PHE A 130 -14.74 12.88 0.77
C PHE A 130 -15.62 11.83 1.46
N GLY A 131 -16.90 12.13 1.65
CA GLY A 131 -17.87 11.18 2.18
C GLY A 131 -18.01 9.95 1.29
N GLY A 132 -18.10 10.16 -0.03
CA GLY A 132 -18.11 9.10 -1.03
C GLY A 132 -16.82 8.28 -1.03
N TYR A 133 -15.67 8.92 -0.92
CA TYR A 133 -14.38 8.25 -0.81
C TYR A 133 -14.27 7.41 0.48
N HIS A 134 -14.64 7.97 1.63
CA HIS A 134 -14.62 7.24 2.89
C HIS A 134 -15.58 6.04 2.86
N PHE A 135 -16.77 6.19 2.27
CA PHE A 135 -17.69 5.08 2.05
C PHE A 135 -17.07 4.01 1.15
N LEU A 136 -16.48 4.41 0.02
CA LEU A 136 -15.79 3.50 -0.90
C LEU A 136 -14.65 2.74 -0.19
N MET A 137 -13.82 3.42 0.58
CA MET A 137 -12.70 2.82 1.29
C MET A 137 -13.16 1.81 2.34
N ASN A 138 -14.23 2.11 3.08
CA ASN A 138 -14.81 1.15 4.02
C ASN A 138 -15.45 -0.04 3.30
N TYR A 139 -16.19 0.21 2.21
CA TYR A 139 -16.78 -0.85 1.39
C TYR A 139 -15.70 -1.80 0.85
N LEU A 140 -14.68 -1.23 0.19
CA LEU A 140 -13.55 -1.98 -0.35
C LEU A 140 -12.86 -2.75 0.77
N SER A 141 -12.62 -2.12 1.93
CA SER A 141 -11.91 -2.77 3.02
C SER A 141 -12.70 -3.91 3.67
N ASN A 142 -14.03 -3.78 3.79
CA ASN A 142 -14.86 -4.85 4.36
C ASN A 142 -14.93 -6.06 3.43
N ASP A 143 -15.12 -5.85 2.13
CA ASP A 143 -15.09 -6.94 1.13
C ASP A 143 -13.70 -7.61 1.08
N LEU A 144 -12.66 -6.79 1.26
CA LEU A 144 -11.26 -7.21 1.31
C LEU A 144 -10.90 -8.05 2.53
N GLU A 145 -11.35 -7.68 3.72
CA GLU A 145 -11.14 -8.47 4.93
C GLU A 145 -11.75 -9.88 4.77
N ALA A 146 -12.90 -9.98 4.11
CA ALA A 146 -13.49 -11.27 3.76
C ALA A 146 -12.64 -12.05 2.74
N LYS A 147 -12.18 -11.40 1.66
CA LYS A 147 -11.47 -12.05 0.54
C LYS A 147 -10.28 -11.21 0.04
N PRO A 148 -9.11 -11.32 0.68
CA PRO A 148 -7.90 -10.63 0.25
C PRO A 148 -7.41 -11.24 -1.06
N THR A 149 -7.66 -10.55 -2.18
CA THR A 149 -7.15 -10.92 -3.50
C THR A 149 -6.22 -9.82 -4.01
N GLY A 150 -5.29 -10.18 -4.91
CA GLY A 150 -4.42 -9.20 -5.56
C GLY A 150 -5.21 -8.15 -6.36
N HIS A 151 -6.37 -8.51 -6.91
CA HIS A 151 -7.26 -7.58 -7.60
C HIS A 151 -7.75 -6.47 -6.67
N ASN A 152 -8.16 -6.83 -5.47
CA ASN A 152 -8.69 -5.88 -4.50
C ASN A 152 -7.61 -4.91 -3.99
N LEU A 153 -6.36 -5.36 -3.86
CA LEU A 153 -5.23 -4.48 -3.58
C LEU A 153 -5.01 -3.45 -4.71
N TRP A 154 -5.13 -3.88 -5.96
CA TRP A 154 -5.03 -2.98 -7.10
C TRP A 154 -6.16 -1.95 -7.11
N MET A 155 -7.40 -2.36 -6.85
CA MET A 155 -8.52 -1.45 -6.69
C MET A 155 -8.27 -0.42 -5.58
N LEU A 156 -7.66 -0.85 -4.46
CA LEU A 156 -7.29 0.04 -3.36
C LEU A 156 -6.24 1.07 -3.78
N PHE A 157 -5.18 0.65 -4.49
CA PHE A 157 -4.20 1.58 -5.04
C PHE A 157 -4.83 2.59 -6.01
N MET A 158 -5.74 2.14 -6.87
CA MET A 158 -6.46 3.01 -7.80
C MET A 158 -7.40 3.97 -7.06
N ALA A 159 -8.04 3.54 -5.97
CA ALA A 159 -8.86 4.40 -5.13
C ALA A 159 -8.03 5.51 -4.46
N VAL A 160 -6.86 5.17 -3.92
CA VAL A 160 -5.93 6.16 -3.34
C VAL A 160 -5.41 7.13 -4.40
N ALA A 161 -5.02 6.62 -5.58
CA ALA A 161 -4.58 7.47 -6.69
C ALA A 161 -5.70 8.41 -7.16
N GLY A 162 -6.93 7.89 -7.31
CA GLY A 162 -8.11 8.68 -7.65
C GLY A 162 -8.40 9.76 -6.62
N PHE A 163 -8.32 9.42 -5.33
CA PHE A 163 -8.47 10.38 -4.23
C PHE A 163 -7.43 11.50 -4.29
N LEU A 164 -6.17 11.16 -4.56
CA LEU A 164 -5.10 12.15 -4.74
C LEU A 164 -5.36 13.08 -5.92
N ILE A 165 -5.83 12.54 -7.05
CA ILE A 165 -6.18 13.34 -8.25
C ILE A 165 -7.36 14.27 -7.97
N ILE A 166 -8.42 13.77 -7.35
CA ILE A 166 -9.59 14.61 -7.05
C ILE A 166 -9.22 15.69 -6.03
N THR A 167 -8.44 15.33 -5.02
CA THR A 167 -7.89 16.29 -4.05
C THR A 167 -7.02 17.34 -4.72
N PHE A 168 -6.19 16.94 -5.68
CA PHE A 168 -5.41 17.85 -6.53
C PHE A 168 -6.30 18.85 -7.27
N LEU A 169 -7.37 18.37 -7.92
CA LEU A 169 -8.28 19.24 -8.68
C LEU A 169 -9.01 20.22 -7.74
N MET A 170 -9.43 19.75 -6.57
CA MET A 170 -10.06 20.61 -5.55
C MET A 170 -9.10 21.66 -5.03
N LEU A 171 -7.89 21.28 -4.63
CA LEU A 171 -6.86 22.23 -4.14
C LEU A 171 -6.55 23.29 -5.19
N LYS A 172 -6.35 22.88 -6.44
CA LYS A 172 -6.10 23.80 -7.55
C LYS A 172 -7.27 24.78 -7.71
N GLY A 173 -8.49 24.28 -7.77
CA GLY A 173 -9.70 25.10 -7.84
C GLY A 173 -9.79 26.11 -6.69
N PHE A 174 -9.53 25.67 -5.46
CA PHE A 174 -9.49 26.54 -4.28
C PHE A 174 -8.40 27.61 -4.36
N THR A 175 -7.19 27.28 -4.85
CA THR A 175 -6.10 28.25 -4.98
C THR A 175 -6.36 29.29 -6.07
N GLU A 176 -7.07 28.92 -7.14
CA GLU A 176 -7.42 29.82 -8.25
C GLU A 176 -8.62 30.71 -7.91
N THR A 177 -9.59 30.20 -7.15
CA THR A 177 -10.69 31.02 -6.62
C THR A 177 -10.20 31.89 -5.46
N LYS A 178 -9.71 33.10 -5.76
CA LYS A 178 -9.49 34.11 -4.73
C LYS A 178 -10.82 34.51 -4.10
N PHE A 179 -11.14 33.91 -2.96
CA PHE A 179 -12.13 34.50 -2.07
C PHE A 179 -11.61 35.85 -1.55
N SER A 180 -12.42 36.91 -1.60
CA SER A 180 -12.06 38.20 -1.00
C SER A 180 -12.23 38.24 0.53
N LEU A 181 -12.70 37.15 1.14
CA LEU A 181 -12.97 36.98 2.58
C LEU A 181 -11.71 36.94 3.50
N GLY A 182 -10.84 37.97 3.44
CA GLY A 182 -9.86 38.33 4.48
C GLY A 182 -9.22 37.19 5.29
N LYS A 183 -9.23 37.31 6.62
CA LYS A 183 -8.65 36.32 7.57
C LYS A 183 -9.37 34.97 7.59
N VAL A 184 -10.64 34.91 7.16
CA VAL A 184 -11.46 33.69 7.18
C VAL A 184 -10.96 32.68 6.16
N ASN A 185 -10.43 33.14 5.02
CA ASN A 185 -9.84 32.26 4.00
C ASN A 185 -8.58 31.54 4.47
N GLY A 186 -7.73 32.22 5.24
CA GLY A 186 -6.51 31.61 5.77
C GLY A 186 -6.83 30.43 6.69
N LEU A 187 -7.85 30.60 7.54
CA LEU A 187 -8.29 29.57 8.48
C LEU A 187 -8.95 28.39 7.74
N LEU A 188 -9.84 28.67 6.77
CA LEU A 188 -10.48 27.62 5.97
C LEU A 188 -9.46 26.82 5.15
N HIS A 189 -8.49 27.48 4.52
CA HIS A 189 -7.41 26.82 3.79
C HIS A 189 -6.59 25.89 4.69
N TYR A 190 -6.32 26.31 5.92
CA TYR A 190 -5.61 25.50 6.90
C TYR A 190 -6.39 24.26 7.34
N TYR A 191 -7.69 24.41 7.65
CA TYR A 191 -8.54 23.26 7.98
C TYR A 191 -8.70 22.29 6.81
N MET A 192 -8.87 22.79 5.59
CA MET A 192 -8.93 21.96 4.39
C MET A 192 -7.61 21.21 4.16
N SER A 193 -6.47 21.88 4.34
CA SER A 193 -5.15 21.25 4.23
C SER A 193 -4.98 20.14 5.27
N TYR A 194 -5.38 20.38 6.53
CA TYR A 194 -5.36 19.34 7.55
C TYR A 194 -6.29 18.18 7.26
N PHE A 195 -7.48 18.46 6.75
CA PHE A 195 -8.44 17.44 6.38
C PHE A 195 -7.92 16.56 5.25
N ILE A 196 -7.25 17.17 4.26
CA ILE A 196 -6.58 16.46 3.16
C ILE A 196 -5.43 15.58 3.69
N ILE A 197 -4.56 16.14 4.54
CA ILE A 197 -3.46 15.40 5.15
C ILE A 197 -4.01 14.24 5.99
N GLY A 198 -5.03 14.49 6.82
CA GLY A 198 -5.67 13.47 7.65
C GLY A 198 -6.32 12.36 6.82
N GLY A 199 -7.04 12.72 5.75
CA GLY A 199 -7.64 11.76 4.82
C GLY A 199 -6.58 10.92 4.08
N TYR A 200 -5.48 11.54 3.67
CA TYR A 200 -4.36 10.84 3.06
C TYR A 200 -3.69 9.86 4.05
N LEU A 201 -3.42 10.29 5.29
CA LEU A 201 -2.85 9.43 6.33
C LEU A 201 -3.78 8.26 6.70
N TYR A 202 -5.08 8.52 6.79
CA TYR A 202 -6.09 7.47 6.98
C TYR A 202 -6.10 6.47 5.81
N SER A 203 -6.05 6.96 4.57
CA SER A 203 -5.98 6.10 3.39
C SER A 203 -4.73 5.23 3.42
N LEU A 204 -3.58 5.84 3.74
CA LEU A 204 -2.29 5.16 3.84
C LEU A 204 -2.33 4.05 4.90
N SER A 205 -2.94 4.31 6.07
CA SER A 205 -3.07 3.30 7.12
C SER A 205 -3.99 2.15 6.69
N ARG A 206 -5.08 2.40 5.96
CA ARG A 206 -5.92 1.33 5.40
C ARG A 206 -5.16 0.50 4.36
N VAL A 207 -4.43 1.13 3.44
CA VAL A 207 -3.62 0.37 2.46
C VAL A 207 -2.56 -0.45 3.17
N PHE A 208 -1.93 0.08 4.20
CA PHE A 208 -0.94 -0.63 4.99
C PHE A 208 -1.50 -1.86 5.71
N ILE A 209 -2.64 -1.73 6.40
CA ILE A 209 -3.32 -2.86 7.04
C ILE A 209 -3.66 -3.92 5.99
N MET A 210 -4.20 -3.50 4.85
CA MET A 210 -4.58 -4.42 3.79
C MET A 210 -3.40 -5.12 3.15
N PHE A 211 -2.34 -4.37 2.90
CA PHE A 211 -1.08 -4.88 2.41
C PHE A 211 -0.54 -5.96 3.35
N HIS A 212 -0.51 -5.69 4.65
CA HIS A 212 -0.10 -6.65 5.66
C HIS A 212 -0.97 -7.91 5.63
N LEU A 213 -2.30 -7.79 5.55
CA LEU A 213 -3.21 -8.95 5.47
C LEU A 213 -3.01 -9.83 4.22
N ILE A 214 -2.69 -9.22 3.07
CA ILE A 214 -2.54 -9.93 1.79
C ILE A 214 -1.19 -10.63 1.70
N PHE A 215 -0.11 -9.97 2.12
CA PHE A 215 1.25 -10.47 1.92
C PHE A 215 1.78 -11.30 3.08
N MET A 216 1.22 -11.18 4.29
CA MET A 216 1.70 -11.97 5.43
C MET A 216 1.36 -13.44 5.33
N VAL A 217 0.14 -13.81 4.97
CA VAL A 217 -0.29 -15.22 4.93
C VAL A 217 -1.05 -15.52 3.64
N PRO A 218 -0.40 -16.15 2.64
CA PRO A 218 -1.10 -16.59 1.44
C PRO A 218 -2.12 -17.68 1.81
N LYS A 219 -3.40 -17.44 1.55
CA LYS A 219 -4.50 -18.37 1.88
C LYS A 219 -4.41 -19.70 1.12
N ASP A 220 -3.77 -19.69 -0.05
CA ASP A 220 -3.73 -20.83 -0.97
C ASP A 220 -2.41 -21.63 -0.90
N LEU A 221 -1.68 -21.54 0.22
CA LEU A 221 -0.44 -22.29 0.38
C LEU A 221 -0.75 -23.74 0.80
N VAL A 222 -0.49 -24.70 -0.08
CA VAL A 222 -0.71 -26.15 0.19
C VAL A 222 -0.05 -26.59 1.50
N ASN A 223 1.13 -26.03 1.82
CA ASN A 223 1.88 -26.35 3.04
C ASN A 223 1.22 -25.87 4.33
N ILE A 224 0.27 -24.92 4.29
CA ILE A 224 -0.47 -24.49 5.49
C ILE A 224 -1.25 -25.67 6.08
N GLN A 225 -1.78 -26.57 5.24
CA GLN A 225 -2.50 -27.76 5.71
C GLN A 225 -1.61 -28.67 6.58
N GLN A 226 -0.31 -28.77 6.26
CA GLN A 226 0.64 -29.56 7.05
C GLN A 226 0.88 -28.92 8.42
N ILE A 227 0.98 -27.59 8.44
CA ILE A 227 1.11 -26.80 9.67
C ILE A 227 -0.13 -26.99 10.55
N GLU A 228 -1.32 -26.77 9.99
CA GLU A 228 -2.60 -26.90 10.70
C GLU A 228 -2.75 -28.30 11.30
N CYS A 229 -2.52 -29.34 10.51
CA CYS A 229 -2.62 -30.72 10.97
C CYS A 229 -1.59 -31.05 12.07
N LYS A 230 -0.36 -30.54 12.00
CA LYS A 230 0.62 -30.69 13.10
C LYS A 230 0.12 -30.00 14.37
N VAL A 231 -0.41 -28.78 14.26
CA VAL A 231 -0.97 -28.05 15.40
C VAL A 231 -2.16 -28.78 16.01
N GLU A 232 -3.08 -29.28 15.18
CA GLU A 232 -4.25 -30.05 15.62
C GLU A 232 -3.84 -31.36 16.32
N SER A 233 -2.76 -32.01 15.86
CA SER A 233 -2.25 -33.22 16.52
C SER A 233 -1.72 -32.93 17.94
N LEU A 234 -1.10 -31.77 18.13
CA LEU A 234 -0.54 -31.34 19.41
C LEU A 234 -1.60 -30.72 20.33
N TYR A 235 -2.59 -30.04 19.75
CA TYR A 235 -3.59 -29.23 20.46
C TYR A 235 -5.00 -29.42 19.88
N PRO A 236 -5.59 -30.63 19.96
CA PRO A 236 -6.80 -31.01 19.22
C PRO A 236 -8.08 -30.26 19.62
N LYS A 237 -8.08 -29.57 20.77
CA LYS A 237 -9.24 -28.84 21.30
C LYS A 237 -9.07 -27.32 21.27
N ASN A 238 -7.93 -26.83 20.75
CA ASN A 238 -7.57 -25.43 20.80
C ASN A 238 -7.80 -24.78 19.44
N ALA A 239 -8.31 -23.55 19.46
CA ALA A 239 -8.30 -22.70 18.28
C ALA A 239 -6.87 -22.19 18.08
N HIS A 240 -6.48 -21.96 16.83
CA HIS A 240 -5.15 -21.47 16.50
C HIS A 240 -5.18 -20.45 15.37
N LYS A 241 -4.18 -19.57 15.33
CA LYS A 241 -3.99 -18.56 14.28
C LYS A 241 -2.52 -18.44 13.92
N LEU A 242 -2.19 -18.54 12.64
CA LEU A 242 -0.84 -18.22 12.14
C LEU A 242 -0.63 -16.71 12.23
N GLN A 243 0.32 -16.28 13.06
CA GLN A 243 0.64 -14.87 13.28
C GLN A 243 1.75 -14.38 12.37
N TYR A 244 2.76 -15.22 12.13
CA TYR A 244 3.92 -14.88 11.30
C TYR A 244 4.57 -16.15 10.79
N PHE A 245 5.24 -16.08 9.64
CA PHE A 245 6.18 -17.10 9.22
C PHE A 245 7.33 -16.48 8.44
N ASN A 246 8.45 -17.17 8.41
CA ASN A 246 9.57 -16.86 7.54
C ASN A 246 10.02 -18.10 6.78
N ASP A 247 11.22 -18.11 6.22
CA ASP A 247 11.78 -19.25 5.48
C ASP A 247 12.11 -20.47 6.36
N LYS A 248 12.11 -20.33 7.69
CA LYS A 248 12.52 -21.37 8.65
C LYS A 248 11.48 -21.73 9.69
N TYR A 249 10.63 -20.77 10.06
CA TYR A 249 9.76 -20.87 11.24
C TYR A 249 8.34 -20.40 10.93
N ALA A 250 7.37 -21.06 11.55
CA ALA A 250 5.97 -20.59 11.64
C ALA A 250 5.57 -20.33 13.10
N PHE A 251 4.87 -19.22 13.33
CA PHE A 251 4.48 -18.71 14.64
C PHE A 251 2.97 -18.79 14.76
N ILE A 252 2.52 -19.66 15.65
CA ILE A 252 1.12 -20.04 15.74
C ILE A 252 0.64 -19.69 17.13
N GLU A 253 -0.31 -18.77 17.21
CA GLU A 253 -0.95 -18.46 18.47
C GLU A 253 -2.05 -19.47 18.74
N ILE A 254 -2.00 -20.09 19.93
CA ILE A 254 -2.92 -21.11 20.39
C ILE A 254 -3.79 -20.52 21.49
N TYR A 255 -5.11 -20.65 21.31
CA TYR A 255 -6.12 -20.20 22.25
C TYR A 255 -6.82 -21.39 22.93
N ASP A 256 -7.10 -21.25 24.22
CA ASP A 256 -7.93 -22.19 24.96
C ASP A 256 -9.40 -21.90 24.67
N THR A 257 -10.07 -22.78 23.91
CA THR A 257 -11.46 -22.61 23.48
C THR A 257 -12.43 -22.43 24.65
N ILE A 258 -12.18 -23.13 25.77
CA ILE A 258 -13.01 -23.05 26.97
C ILE A 258 -12.93 -21.64 27.57
N LYS A 259 -11.74 -21.06 27.58
CA LYS A 259 -11.54 -19.74 28.14
C LYS A 259 -11.91 -18.62 27.18
N LEU A 260 -11.75 -18.84 25.86
CA LEU A 260 -12.21 -17.92 24.83
C LEU A 260 -13.72 -17.69 24.94
N ALA A 261 -14.49 -18.76 25.21
CA ALA A 261 -15.93 -18.68 25.45
C ALA A 261 -16.32 -17.83 26.67
N LYS A 262 -15.42 -17.68 27.65
CA LYS A 262 -15.64 -16.89 28.87
C LYS A 262 -15.29 -15.41 28.69
N LYS A 263 -14.76 -14.99 27.53
CA LYS A 263 -14.25 -13.63 27.27
C LYS A 263 -13.17 -13.16 28.25
N ASP A 264 -12.48 -14.08 28.91
CA ASP A 264 -11.33 -13.75 29.75
C ASP A 264 -10.17 -13.34 28.83
N SER A 265 -9.51 -12.20 29.11
CA SER A 265 -8.38 -11.75 28.30
C SER A 265 -7.21 -12.71 28.47
N ILE A 266 -7.00 -13.59 27.49
CA ILE A 266 -5.92 -14.56 27.55
C ILE A 266 -5.00 -14.27 26.39
N ALA A 267 -3.82 -13.78 26.73
CA ALA A 267 -2.68 -13.84 25.83
C ALA A 267 -2.51 -15.31 25.42
N GLY A 268 -2.64 -15.60 24.12
CA GLY A 268 -2.48 -16.95 23.60
C GLY A 268 -1.09 -17.48 23.89
N LYS A 269 -0.87 -18.79 23.72
CA LYS A 269 0.49 -19.35 23.73
C LYS A 269 1.04 -19.31 22.31
N ILE A 270 2.26 -18.81 22.12
CA ILE A 270 2.91 -18.86 20.80
C ILE A 270 3.67 -20.19 20.71
N LEU A 271 3.23 -21.04 19.79
CA LEU A 271 3.95 -22.22 19.31
C LEU A 271 4.83 -21.80 18.14
N ILE A 272 6.09 -22.22 18.16
CA ILE A 272 7.05 -21.97 17.08
C ILE A 272 7.39 -23.31 16.48
N LEU A 273 7.08 -23.49 15.19
CA LEU A 273 7.38 -24.71 14.45
C LEU A 273 8.53 -24.46 13.49
N ASN A 274 9.50 -25.36 13.45
CA ASN A 274 10.56 -25.36 12.46
C ASN A 274 10.07 -26.09 11.19
N PHE A 275 10.32 -25.52 10.01
CA PHE A 275 9.94 -26.12 8.74
C PHE A 275 10.68 -27.42 8.41
N ASP A 276 11.93 -27.57 8.85
CA ASP A 276 12.68 -28.81 8.63
C ASP A 276 11.95 -29.99 9.31
N GLU A 277 11.45 -29.78 10.54
CA GLU A 277 10.67 -30.77 11.29
C GLU A 277 9.31 -31.06 10.65
N LEU A 278 8.70 -30.06 10.01
CA LEU A 278 7.41 -30.20 9.33
C LEU A 278 7.51 -31.02 8.03
N LEU A 279 8.67 -31.01 7.37
CA LEU A 279 8.90 -31.72 6.11
C LEU A 279 9.34 -33.18 6.33
N GLU A 280 9.93 -33.52 7.48
CA GLU A 280 10.48 -34.85 7.75
C GLU A 280 9.41 -35.90 8.14
N GLU A 281 8.28 -35.47 8.68
CA GLU A 281 7.28 -36.39 9.21
C GLU A 281 6.10 -36.64 8.25
N LYS A 282 5.70 -37.91 8.12
CA LYS A 282 4.37 -38.32 7.60
C LYS A 282 3.24 -37.96 8.60
N ASN A 283 3.32 -36.79 9.25
CA ASN A 283 2.48 -36.38 10.39
C ASN A 283 1.01 -36.36 10.05
N CYS A 284 0.70 -35.83 8.88
CA CYS A 284 -0.61 -35.92 8.30
C CYS A 284 -0.56 -37.18 7.48
N GLY A 285 -0.71 -38.33 8.17
CA GLY A 285 -0.93 -39.58 7.48
C GLY A 285 -1.92 -39.31 6.35
N GLN A 286 -1.68 -39.88 5.17
CA GLN A 286 -2.65 -39.90 4.08
C GLN A 286 -3.94 -40.54 4.62
N LYS A 287 -4.73 -39.80 5.42
CA LYS A 287 -6.16 -39.94 5.47
C LYS A 287 -6.51 -39.74 4.02
N ASN A 288 -6.76 -40.85 3.34
CA ASN A 288 -7.31 -40.86 2.00
C ASN A 288 -8.24 -39.68 1.92
N ILE A 289 -7.87 -38.72 1.08
CA ILE A 289 -8.74 -37.61 0.73
C ILE A 289 -9.88 -38.32 -0.01
N ASP A 290 -10.83 -38.85 0.75
CA ASP A 290 -12.13 -39.21 0.22
C ASP A 290 -12.67 -37.90 -0.32
N GLU A 291 -12.60 -37.74 -1.64
CA GLU A 291 -13.00 -36.56 -2.42
C GLU A 291 -14.47 -36.14 -2.17
N ASN A 292 -15.20 -36.83 -1.30
CA ASN A 292 -16.62 -36.67 -1.03
C ASN A 292 -16.96 -35.82 0.21
N ILE A 293 -15.99 -35.26 0.96
CA ILE A 293 -16.30 -34.43 2.14
C ILE A 293 -15.50 -33.11 2.13
N ILE A 294 -15.71 -32.27 1.12
CA ILE A 294 -15.41 -30.84 1.22
C ILE A 294 -16.73 -30.07 1.32
N LYS A 295 -17.26 -29.99 2.54
CA LYS A 295 -18.12 -28.86 2.92
C LYS A 295 -17.27 -27.94 3.79
N PRO A 296 -16.92 -26.73 3.33
CA PRO A 296 -16.11 -25.82 4.12
C PRO A 296 -16.90 -25.38 5.35
N LYS A 297 -16.49 -25.86 6.53
CA LYS A 297 -16.85 -25.30 7.84
C LYS A 297 -15.70 -24.41 8.29
N ILE A 298 -15.47 -23.31 7.56
CA ILE A 298 -14.67 -22.22 8.09
C ILE A 298 -15.55 -20.98 8.03
N LYS A 299 -16.12 -20.62 9.19
CA LYS A 299 -16.55 -19.25 9.41
C LYS A 299 -15.28 -18.45 9.70
N TYR A 300 -14.87 -17.64 8.73
CA TYR A 300 -14.02 -16.51 9.01
C TYR A 300 -14.94 -15.43 9.57
N ASP A 301 -14.80 -15.13 10.86
CA ASP A 301 -15.36 -13.92 11.45
C ASP A 301 -14.46 -12.72 11.11
#